data_AF-A0A6B3HBY4-F1
#
_entry.id   AF-A0A6B3HBY4-F1
#
_cell.length_a   1.000
_cell.length_b   1.000
_cell.length_c   1.000
_cell.angle_alpha   90.00
_cell.angle_beta   90.00
_cell.angle_gamma   90.00
#
_symmetry.space_group_name_H-M   'P 1'
#
loop_
_entity.id
_entity.type
_entity.pdbx_description
1 polymer ?
#
loop_
_entity_poly.entity_id
_entity_poly.type
_entity_poly.pdbx_seq_one_letter_code
_entity_poly.pdbx_strand_id
1 'polypeptide(L)'
;LKAFEIAGYDRETVEHEFAGMLRAFRLGAPPHGGIAPGVDRIVMLLADEPNIRETIAFPLNGNAQDLMMGAPTELDESRLRELNIQLRKPVAAKGAGASEKPADK
;
A
#
# COMPACT_ATOMS: atom_id res chain seq x y z
N LEU A 1 -11.70 7.13 23.87
CA LEU A 1 -10.65 8.17 23.80
C LEU A 1 -9.43 7.80 24.64
N LYS A 2 -9.57 7.37 25.90
CA LYS A 2 -8.44 6.95 26.75
C LYS A 2 -7.43 6.00 26.09
N ALA A 3 -7.89 5.02 25.29
CA ALA A 3 -6.99 4.13 24.55
C ALA A 3 -6.13 4.86 23.50
N PHE A 4 -6.71 5.84 22.80
CA PHE A 4 -6.00 6.67 21.83
C PHE A 4 -5.04 7.66 22.50
N GLU A 5 -5.40 8.18 23.68
CA GLU A 5 -4.52 9.02 24.50
C GLU A 5 -3.27 8.25 24.94
N ILE A 6 -3.41 6.97 25.33
CA ILE A 6 -2.29 6.09 25.65
C ILE A 6 -1.38 5.88 24.42
N ALA A 7 -1.96 5.82 23.22
CA ALA A 7 -1.22 5.71 21.97
C ALA A 7 -0.62 7.06 21.49
N GLY A 8 -0.80 8.14 22.25
CA GLY A 8 -0.19 9.45 21.99
C GLY A 8 -1.01 10.39 21.10
N TYR A 9 -2.28 10.08 20.84
CA TYR A 9 -3.14 10.94 20.04
C TYR A 9 -3.89 11.95 20.90
N ASP A 10 -3.91 13.20 20.45
CA ASP A 10 -4.81 14.21 21.02
C ASP A 10 -6.27 13.93 20.62
N ARG A 11 -7.19 14.56 21.37
CA ARG A 11 -8.62 14.34 21.18
C ARG A 11 -9.14 14.89 19.86
N GLU A 12 -8.62 16.03 19.41
CA GLU A 12 -9.09 16.73 18.22
C GLU A 12 -8.79 15.91 16.96
N THR A 13 -7.56 15.39 16.86
CA THR A 13 -7.10 14.49 15.80
C THR A 13 -7.99 13.23 15.75
N VAL A 14 -8.28 12.63 16.90
CA VAL A 14 -9.10 11.41 16.94
C VAL A 14 -10.55 11.69 16.53
N GLU A 15 -11.11 12.82 16.96
CA GLU A 15 -12.46 13.23 16.55
C GLU A 15 -12.53 13.60 15.07
N HIS A 16 -11.46 14.13 14.47
CA HIS A 16 -11.36 14.42 13.04
C HIS A 16 -11.24 13.14 12.19
N GLU A 17 -10.24 12.30 12.47
CA GLU A 17 -9.91 11.12 11.66
C GLU A 17 -10.94 9.98 11.82
N PHE A 18 -11.54 9.84 13.01
CA PHE A 18 -12.43 8.72 13.35
C PHE A 18 -13.88 9.15 13.66
N ALA A 19 -14.30 10.33 13.20
CA ALA A 19 -15.61 10.93 13.51
C ALA A 19 -16.80 9.96 13.33
N GLY A 20 -16.85 9.31 12.16
CA GLY A 20 -17.93 8.39 11.80
C GLY A 20 -17.99 7.17 12.72
N MET A 21 -16.83 6.55 12.98
CA MET A 21 -16.71 5.39 13.87
C MET A 21 -17.14 5.75 15.30
N LEU A 22 -16.63 6.86 15.85
CA LEU A 22 -16.96 7.30 17.21
C LEU A 22 -18.44 7.63 17.36
N ARG A 23 -19.06 8.23 16.34
CA ARG A 23 -20.50 8.48 16.31
C ARG A 23 -21.29 7.17 16.33
N ALA A 24 -20.91 6.18 15.53
CA ALA A 24 -21.55 4.88 15.53
C ALA A 24 -21.49 4.20 16.91
N PHE A 25 -20.35 4.28 17.60
CA PHE A 25 -20.21 3.72 18.95
C PHE A 25 -21.12 4.41 19.99
N ARG A 26 -21.27 5.74 19.90
CA ARG A 26 -22.16 6.51 20.78
C ARG A 26 -23.64 6.17 20.60
N LEU A 27 -24.02 5.60 19.45
CA LEU A 27 -25.39 5.17 19.15
C LEU A 27 -25.69 3.74 19.60
N GLY A 28 -24.81 3.11 20.39
CA GLY A 28 -25.06 1.80 20.99
C GLY A 28 -24.54 0.63 20.17
N ALA A 29 -23.34 0.76 19.59
CA ALA A 29 -22.67 -0.40 19.00
C ALA A 29 -22.49 -1.51 20.07
N PRO A 30 -22.83 -2.78 19.76
CA PRO A 30 -22.67 -3.87 20.71
C PRO A 30 -21.19 -4.17 20.98
N PRO A 31 -20.85 -4.89 22.06
CA PRO A 31 -19.53 -5.49 22.20
C PRO A 31 -19.28 -6.42 21.01
N HIS A 32 -18.24 -6.12 20.22
CA HIS A 32 -17.91 -6.89 19.02
C HIS A 32 -16.39 -7.08 18.91
N GLY A 33 -16.00 -8.12 18.19
CA GLY A 33 -14.62 -8.45 17.88
C GLY A 33 -14.58 -9.40 16.68
N GLY A 34 -13.45 -9.43 15.99
CA GLY A 34 -13.25 -10.27 14.80
C GLY A 34 -11.78 -10.57 14.57
N ILE A 35 -11.51 -11.30 13.49
CA ILE A 35 -10.17 -11.69 13.06
C ILE A 35 -10.08 -11.64 11.54
N ALA A 36 -8.90 -11.32 11.01
CA ALA A 36 -8.60 -11.31 9.57
C ALA A 36 -7.42 -12.27 9.28
N PRO A 37 -7.70 -13.54 8.89
CA PRO A 37 -6.65 -14.48 8.55
C PRO A 37 -6.04 -14.17 7.17
N GLY A 38 -4.72 -14.21 7.06
CA GLY A 38 -4.02 -14.03 5.79
C GLY A 38 -4.14 -15.26 4.90
N VAL A 39 -5.14 -15.27 4.01
CA VAL A 39 -5.48 -16.42 3.16
C VAL A 39 -4.31 -16.89 2.31
N ASP A 40 -3.59 -15.98 1.66
CA ASP A 40 -2.46 -16.34 0.77
C ASP A 40 -1.39 -17.15 1.52
N ARG A 41 -1.08 -16.73 2.75
CA ARG A 41 -0.11 -17.43 3.59
C ARG A 41 -0.64 -18.76 4.11
N ILE A 42 -1.93 -18.83 4.44
CA ILE A 42 -2.55 -20.10 4.84
C ILE A 42 -2.48 -21.11 3.69
N VAL A 43 -2.85 -20.71 2.47
CA VAL A 43 -2.80 -21.58 1.30
C VAL A 43 -1.36 -21.99 0.99
N MET A 44 -0.40 -21.05 1.01
CA MET A 44 1.03 -21.35 0.84
C MET A 44 1.52 -22.43 1.80
N LEU A 45 1.18 -22.31 3.09
CA LEU A 45 1.58 -23.29 4.09
C LEU A 45 0.88 -24.65 3.90
N LEU A 46 -0.39 -24.66 3.51
CA LEU A 46 -1.14 -25.90 3.25
C LEU A 46 -0.64 -26.63 1.99
N ALA A 47 -0.16 -25.89 1.01
CA ALA A 47 0.40 -26.41 -0.23
C ALA A 47 1.90 -26.75 -0.14
N ASP A 48 2.54 -26.51 1.01
CA ASP A 48 4.00 -26.65 1.23
C ASP A 48 4.84 -25.84 0.22
N GLU A 49 4.34 -24.66 -0.15
CA GLU A 49 5.03 -23.78 -1.11
C GLU A 49 6.04 -22.86 -0.41
N PRO A 50 7.21 -22.62 -1.02
CA PRO A 50 8.26 -21.81 -0.41
C PRO A 50 7.97 -20.30 -0.47
N ASN A 51 6.97 -19.88 -1.26
CA ASN A 51 6.62 -18.47 -1.45
C ASN A 51 5.13 -18.28 -1.75
N ILE A 52 4.53 -17.19 -1.25
CA ILE A 52 3.12 -16.86 -1.52
C ILE A 52 2.84 -16.67 -3.01
N ARG A 53 3.85 -16.31 -3.81
CA ARG A 53 3.73 -16.14 -5.26
C ARG A 53 3.33 -17.42 -5.97
N GLU A 54 3.68 -18.59 -5.44
CA GLU A 54 3.30 -19.88 -6.01
C GLU A 54 1.79 -20.17 -5.86
N THR A 55 1.12 -19.44 -4.96
CA THR A 55 -0.32 -19.59 -4.70
C THR A 55 -1.18 -18.46 -5.25
N ILE A 56 -0.57 -17.48 -5.91
CA ILE A 56 -1.25 -16.33 -6.51
C ILE A 56 -1.17 -16.46 -8.03
N ALA A 57 -2.31 -16.43 -8.72
CA ALA A 57 -2.36 -16.67 -10.16
C ALA A 57 -1.48 -15.71 -10.99
N PHE A 58 -1.44 -14.42 -10.60
CA PHE A 58 -0.66 -13.38 -11.27
C PHE A 58 0.10 -12.54 -10.22
N PRO A 59 1.24 -13.02 -9.71
CA PRO A 59 1.94 -12.35 -8.63
C PRO A 59 2.76 -11.15 -9.14
N LEU A 60 2.86 -10.11 -8.32
CA LEU A 60 3.78 -9.00 -8.57
C LEU A 60 5.21 -9.38 -8.15
N ASN A 61 6.20 -8.81 -8.83
CA ASN A 61 7.60 -8.92 -8.42
C ASN A 61 7.89 -8.10 -7.14
N GLY A 62 9.14 -8.11 -6.65
CA GLY A 62 9.53 -7.36 -5.45
C GLY A 62 9.38 -5.83 -5.56
N ASN A 63 9.30 -5.30 -6.78
CA ASN A 63 9.10 -3.88 -7.07
C ASN A 63 7.61 -3.53 -7.31
N ALA A 64 6.69 -4.43 -6.96
CA ALA A 64 5.25 -4.29 -7.20
C ALA A 64 4.87 -4.14 -8.69
N GLN A 65 5.58 -4.83 -9.58
CA GLN A 65 5.31 -4.83 -11.02
C GLN A 65 4.74 -6.16 -11.49
N ASP A 66 3.77 -6.10 -12.40
CA ASP A 66 3.27 -7.25 -13.16
C ASP A 66 4.04 -7.30 -14.49
N LEU A 67 4.93 -8.28 -14.62
CA LEU A 67 5.76 -8.43 -15.81
C LEU A 67 5.01 -9.05 -17.00
N MET A 68 3.91 -9.76 -16.74
CA MET A 68 3.10 -10.38 -17.79
C MET A 68 2.24 -9.34 -18.48
N MET A 69 1.62 -8.44 -17.70
CA MET A 69 0.77 -7.37 -18.22
C MET A 69 1.52 -6.06 -18.48
N GLY A 70 2.78 -5.96 -18.03
CA GLY A 70 3.60 -4.74 -18.17
C GLY A 70 3.10 -3.59 -17.29
N ALA A 71 2.61 -3.88 -16.08
CA ALA A 71 2.07 -2.89 -15.15
C ALA A 71 3.04 -2.58 -13.99
N PRO A 72 3.03 -1.37 -13.41
CA PRO A 72 2.21 -0.20 -13.79
C PRO A 72 2.67 0.44 -15.11
N THR A 73 1.75 1.12 -15.78
CA THR A 73 2.01 1.85 -17.04
C THR A 73 1.93 3.36 -16.83
N GLU A 74 2.57 4.12 -17.72
CA GLU A 74 2.36 5.57 -17.77
C GLU A 74 0.94 5.90 -18.27
N LEU A 75 0.36 7.00 -17.78
CA LEU A 75 -0.94 7.50 -18.22
C LEU A 75 -0.76 8.80 -19.01
N ASP A 76 -1.64 9.00 -19.99
CA ASP A 76 -1.76 10.28 -20.67
C ASP A 76 -2.18 11.40 -19.71
N GLU A 77 -1.65 12.60 -19.94
CA GLU A 77 -1.98 13.78 -19.13
C GLU A 77 -3.47 14.13 -19.16
N SER A 78 -4.18 13.82 -20.24
CA SER A 78 -5.62 14.08 -20.34
C SER A 78 -6.42 13.38 -19.25
N ARG A 79 -6.09 12.12 -18.94
CA ARG A 79 -6.75 11.35 -17.87
C ARG A 79 -6.41 11.88 -16.48
N LEU A 80 -5.17 12.34 -16.30
CA LEU A 80 -4.76 12.97 -15.04
C LEU A 80 -5.52 14.28 -14.79
N ARG A 81 -5.70 15.10 -15.84
CA ARG A 81 -6.47 16.35 -15.76
C ARG A 81 -7.95 16.12 -15.46
N GLU A 82 -8.56 15.09 -16.05
CA GLU A 82 -9.95 14.70 -15.75
C GLU A 82 -10.14 14.42 -14.25
N LEU A 83 -9.15 13.78 -13.62
CA LEU A 83 -9.15 13.47 -12.19
C LEU A 83 -8.63 14.62 -11.30
N ASN A 84 -8.26 15.76 -11.88
CA ASN A 84 -7.60 16.89 -11.19
C ASN A 84 -6.31 16.48 -10.45
N ILE A 85 -5.53 15.55 -11.03
CA ILE A 85 -4.27 15.05 -10.50
C ILE A 85 -3.11 15.63 -11.31
N GLN A 86 -2.04 16.05 -10.62
CA GLN A 86 -0.78 16.43 -11.24
C GLN A 86 0.37 15.61 -10.64
N LEU A 87 1.13 14.91 -11.50
CA LEU A 87 2.31 14.18 -11.07
C LEU A 87 3.44 15.16 -10.76
N ARG A 88 4.00 15.05 -9.54
CA ARG A 88 5.24 15.77 -9.18
C ARG A 88 6.42 14.89 -9.56
N LYS A 89 7.32 15.40 -10.40
CA LYS A 89 8.58 14.71 -10.67
C LYS A 89 9.40 14.64 -9.38
N PRO A 90 9.99 13.49 -9.03
CA PRO A 90 10.91 13.41 -7.90
C PRO A 90 12.02 14.44 -8.07
N VAL A 91 12.42 15.10 -6.98
CA VAL A 91 13.62 15.94 -7.00
C VAL A 91 14.78 15.02 -7.35
N ALA A 92 15.46 15.30 -8.46
CA ALA A 92 16.59 14.50 -8.92
C ALA A 92 17.57 14.31 -7.75
N ALA A 93 17.76 13.06 -7.31
CA ALA A 93 18.78 12.74 -6.33
C ALA A 93 20.13 13.17 -6.94
N LYS A 94 20.75 14.19 -6.36
CA LYS A 94 22.12 14.56 -6.71
C LYS A 94 23.02 13.38 -6.36
N GLY A 95 23.54 12.69 -7.39
CA GLY A 95 24.68 11.79 -7.26
C GLY A 95 24.40 10.32 -7.60
N ALA A 96 24.34 10.01 -8.90
CA ALA A 96 24.88 8.75 -9.39
C ALA A 96 25.78 9.12 -10.58
N GLY A 97 27.08 9.25 -10.30
CA GLY A 97 28.08 9.50 -11.35
C GLY A 97 28.07 8.33 -12.32
N ALA A 98 27.78 8.61 -13.57
CA ALA A 98 28.02 7.69 -14.67
C ALA A 98 29.54 7.50 -14.80
N SER A 99 30.04 6.34 -14.38
CA SER A 99 31.29 5.80 -14.90
C SER A 99 30.94 4.80 -16.00
N GLU A 100 30.72 5.32 -17.21
CA GLU A 100 30.91 4.51 -18.42
C GLU A 100 32.38 4.10 -18.45
N LYS A 101 32.67 2.83 -18.17
CA LYS A 101 33.93 2.22 -18.60
C LYS A 101 33.81 1.89 -20.08
N PRO A 102 34.76 2.30 -20.92
CA PRO A 102 34.74 1.98 -22.35
C PRO A 102 34.91 0.48 -22.56
N ALA A 103 34.21 -0.05 -23.56
CA ALA A 103 34.34 -1.42 -24.01
C ALA A 103 35.77 -1.68 -24.51
N ASP A 104 36.47 -2.60 -23.85
CA ASP A 104 37.71 -3.17 -24.38
C ASP A 104 37.39 -4.16 -25.49
N LYS A 105 38.17 -4.04 -26.56
CA LYS A 105 38.24 -4.93 -27.72
C LYS A 105 38.94 -6.24 -27.37
#